data_AF-A0A4R9ENU6-F1
#
_entry.id   AF-A0A4R9ENU6-F1
#
_cell.length_a   1.000
_cell.length_b   1.000
_cell.length_c   1.000
_cell.angle_alpha   90.00
_cell.angle_beta   90.00
_cell.angle_gamma   90.00
#
_symmetry.space_group_name_H-M   'P 1'
#
loop_
_entity.id
_entity.type
_entity.pdbx_description
1 polymer ?
#
loop_
_entity_poly.entity_id
_entity_poly.type
_entity_poly.pdbx_seq_one_letter_code
_entity_poly.pdbx_strand_id
1 'polypeptide(L)'
;MTASPHAAHDTHAAHLAQLNVSTLRYPLEDPRMAPFVEQLDPVNTAADGAPGFVWRLVEEGAADATELRPAGEDVIVNLSVWQTQEALWDFAYRSGHLEVMRRRREWFERHVEAHAVLWWVPAGHLPTVEEALERLADLRAHGPSPRAFTFASSYTAAEAAQHLQAGDEAAV
;
A
#
# COMPACT_ATOMS: atom_id res chain seq x y z
N MET A 1 -5.76 -27.47 -11.08
CA MET A 1 -4.55 -26.64 -10.92
C MET A 1 -4.41 -25.81 -12.18
N THR A 2 -5.02 -24.62 -12.18
CA THR A 2 -4.99 -23.71 -13.32
C THR A 2 -4.10 -22.56 -12.90
N ALA A 3 -2.85 -22.56 -13.36
CA ALA A 3 -1.96 -21.42 -13.20
C ALA A 3 -2.43 -20.31 -14.13
N SER A 4 -2.72 -19.13 -13.58
CA SER A 4 -3.08 -17.93 -14.35
C SER A 4 -1.88 -17.47 -15.21
N PRO A 5 -2.10 -17.08 -16.48
CA PRO A 5 -1.02 -16.67 -17.37
C PRO A 5 -0.81 -15.14 -17.30
N HIS A 6 -0.01 -14.67 -16.34
CA HIS A 6 0.68 -13.39 -16.48
C HIS A 6 1.98 -13.31 -15.65
N ALA A 7 2.79 -14.36 -15.69
CA ALA A 7 4.21 -14.21 -15.35
C ALA A 7 4.93 -13.62 -16.58
N ALA A 8 4.71 -12.34 -16.87
CA ALA A 8 5.76 -11.57 -17.54
C ALA A 8 6.99 -11.69 -16.62
N HIS A 9 8.14 -12.10 -17.17
CA HIS A 9 9.36 -12.18 -16.37
C HIS A 9 9.63 -10.81 -15.76
N ASP A 10 9.42 -10.69 -14.45
CA ASP A 10 9.67 -9.44 -13.76
C ASP A 10 11.18 -9.22 -13.73
N THR A 11 11.64 -8.26 -14.52
CA THR A 11 13.06 -7.97 -14.68
C THR A 11 13.61 -7.10 -13.56
N HIS A 12 12.74 -6.60 -12.67
CA HIS A 12 13.17 -5.77 -11.55
C HIS A 12 13.70 -6.65 -10.43
N ALA A 13 14.87 -6.31 -9.89
CA ALA A 13 15.45 -6.98 -8.72
C ALA A 13 14.74 -6.60 -7.39
N ALA A 14 13.97 -5.52 -7.41
CA ALA A 14 13.23 -5.00 -6.27
C ALA A 14 11.91 -4.37 -6.73
N HIS A 15 10.92 -4.39 -5.84
CA HIS A 15 9.60 -3.81 -6.02
C HIS A 15 9.32 -2.78 -4.94
N LEU A 16 8.33 -1.92 -5.18
CA LEU A 16 7.86 -0.93 -4.24
C LEU A 16 6.62 -1.45 -3.51
N ALA A 17 6.72 -1.61 -2.20
CA ALA A 17 5.58 -1.86 -1.33
C ALA A 17 4.97 -0.53 -0.86
N GLN A 18 3.65 -0.55 -0.65
CA GLN A 18 2.88 0.59 -0.20
C GLN A 18 1.80 0.15 0.79
N LEU A 19 1.72 0.82 1.93
CA LEU A 19 0.62 0.71 2.89
C LEU A 19 -0.12 2.04 2.98
N ASN A 20 -1.45 1.99 3.01
CA ASN A 20 -2.31 3.06 3.51
C ASN A 20 -3.09 2.54 4.71
N VAL A 21 -3.23 3.37 5.75
CA VAL A 21 -4.16 3.17 6.86
C VAL A 21 -5.21 4.28 6.83
N SER A 22 -6.47 3.94 6.99
CA SER A 22 -7.57 4.91 6.94
C SER A 22 -8.59 4.65 8.03
N THR A 23 -8.87 5.66 8.84
CA THR A 23 -9.88 5.60 9.90
C THR A 23 -11.24 5.96 9.32
N LEU A 24 -12.19 5.03 9.40
CA LEU A 24 -13.55 5.19 8.96
C LEU A 24 -14.31 6.18 9.87
N ARG A 25 -15.18 6.99 9.28
CA ARG A 25 -16.10 7.87 10.03
C ARG A 25 -17.34 7.13 10.52
N TYR A 26 -17.69 6.06 9.83
CA TYR A 26 -18.90 5.25 10.06
C TYR A 26 -18.57 3.79 9.78
N PRO A 27 -19.29 2.83 10.39
CA PRO A 27 -19.19 1.41 10.02
C PRO A 27 -19.43 1.19 8.52
N LEU A 28 -18.80 0.17 7.92
CA LEU A 28 -18.89 -0.07 6.47
C LEU A 28 -20.32 -0.36 6.00
N GLU A 29 -21.17 -0.91 6.86
CA GLU A 29 -22.58 -1.21 6.60
C GLU A 29 -23.49 0.03 6.64
N ASP A 30 -22.97 1.17 7.11
CA ASP A 30 -23.73 2.41 7.15
C ASP A 30 -24.05 2.89 5.71
N PRO A 31 -25.30 3.30 5.41
CA PRO A 31 -25.66 3.79 4.07
C PRO A 31 -24.79 4.93 3.54
N ARG A 32 -24.15 5.71 4.43
CA ARG A 32 -23.22 6.78 4.04
C ARG A 32 -21.90 6.24 3.48
N MET A 33 -21.54 5.01 3.81
CA MET A 33 -20.37 4.29 3.31
C MET A 33 -20.64 3.54 2.02
N ALA A 34 -21.91 3.34 1.61
CA ALA A 34 -22.26 2.60 0.41
C ALA A 34 -21.52 3.09 -0.86
N PRO A 35 -21.40 4.41 -1.14
CA PRO A 35 -20.65 4.87 -2.31
C PRO A 35 -19.14 4.57 -2.26
N PHE A 36 -18.57 4.35 -1.07
CA PHE A 36 -17.19 3.92 -0.92
C PHE A 36 -17.07 2.41 -1.15
N VAL A 37 -17.95 1.62 -0.54
CA VAL A 37 -18.00 0.16 -0.69
C VAL A 37 -18.20 -0.23 -2.16
N GLU A 38 -19.11 0.44 -2.87
CA GLU A 38 -19.35 0.24 -4.30
C GLU A 38 -18.11 0.49 -5.18
N GLN A 39 -17.14 1.27 -4.69
CA GLN A 39 -15.90 1.57 -5.42
C GLN A 39 -14.75 0.61 -5.12
N LEU A 40 -14.88 -0.28 -4.12
CA LEU A 40 -13.83 -1.24 -3.77
C LEU A 40 -13.52 -2.17 -4.96
N ASP A 41 -14.54 -2.85 -5.49
CA ASP A 41 -14.39 -3.77 -6.63
C ASP A 41 -13.83 -3.10 -7.89
N PRO A 42 -14.37 -1.94 -8.35
CA PRO A 42 -13.81 -1.20 -9.47
C PRO A 42 -12.34 -0.78 -9.26
N VAL A 43 -11.98 -0.27 -8.09
CA VAL A 43 -10.61 0.17 -7.79
C VAL A 43 -9.65 -1.01 -7.73
N ASN A 44 -10.06 -2.11 -7.07
CA ASN A 44 -9.28 -3.34 -6.99
C ASN A 44 -9.06 -3.95 -8.38
N THR A 45 -10.11 -4.05 -9.19
CA THR A 45 -10.02 -4.54 -10.57
C THR A 45 -9.12 -3.64 -11.42
N ALA A 46 -9.20 -2.32 -11.25
CA ALA A 46 -8.34 -1.38 -11.95
C ALA A 46 -6.87 -1.53 -11.53
N ALA A 47 -6.59 -1.81 -10.26
CA ALA A 47 -5.24 -2.11 -9.79
C ALA A 47 -4.72 -3.42 -10.39
N ASP A 48 -5.54 -4.48 -10.35
CA ASP A 48 -5.18 -5.81 -10.85
C ASP A 48 -4.85 -5.80 -12.37
N GLY A 49 -5.44 -4.86 -13.13
CA GLY A 49 -5.15 -4.63 -14.54
C GLY A 49 -4.12 -3.53 -14.85
N ALA A 50 -3.58 -2.84 -13.84
CA ALA A 50 -2.68 -1.71 -14.05
C ALA A 50 -1.27 -2.17 -14.46
N PRO A 51 -0.62 -1.49 -15.43
CA PRO A 51 0.77 -1.75 -15.75
C PRO A 51 1.67 -1.58 -14.52
N GLY A 52 2.51 -2.57 -14.25
CA GLY A 52 3.43 -2.56 -13.12
C GLY A 52 2.81 -2.89 -11.77
N PHE A 53 1.53 -3.26 -11.71
CA PHE A 53 0.96 -3.87 -10.51
C PHE A 53 1.52 -5.29 -10.33
N VAL A 54 1.91 -5.63 -9.09
CA VAL A 54 2.49 -6.95 -8.76
C VAL A 54 1.55 -7.73 -7.86
N TRP A 55 1.06 -7.11 -6.78
CA TRP A 55 0.24 -7.78 -5.77
C TRP A 55 -0.52 -6.79 -4.89
N ARG A 56 -1.63 -7.22 -4.28
CA ARG A 56 -2.29 -6.55 -3.16
C ARG A 56 -2.74 -7.53 -2.10
N LEU A 57 -2.82 -7.05 -0.87
CA LEU A 57 -3.40 -7.79 0.24
C LEU A 57 -4.88 -8.01 0.01
N VAL A 58 -5.28 -9.26 0.18
CA VAL A 58 -6.66 -9.73 0.17
C VAL A 58 -6.79 -10.68 1.35
N GLU A 59 -7.88 -10.60 2.12
CA GLU A 59 -8.14 -11.59 3.15
C GLU A 59 -8.44 -12.96 2.53
N GLU A 60 -8.08 -14.03 3.23
CA GLU A 60 -8.29 -15.39 2.75
C GLU A 60 -9.79 -15.66 2.53
N GLY A 61 -10.17 -15.86 1.26
CA GLY A 61 -11.56 -16.10 0.86
C GLY A 61 -12.39 -14.83 0.62
N ALA A 62 -11.82 -13.63 0.77
CA ALA A 62 -12.48 -12.36 0.50
C ALA A 62 -12.05 -11.73 -0.84
N ALA A 63 -12.70 -10.64 -1.23
CA ALA A 63 -12.34 -9.85 -2.41
C ALA A 63 -11.31 -8.74 -2.10
N ASP A 64 -11.21 -8.32 -0.84
CA ASP A 64 -10.30 -7.29 -0.37
C ASP A 64 -9.85 -7.50 1.09
N ALA A 65 -9.15 -6.51 1.65
CA ALA A 65 -8.60 -6.53 3.00
C ALA A 65 -9.41 -5.66 4.00
N THR A 66 -10.61 -5.21 3.62
CA THR A 66 -11.40 -4.26 4.42
C THR A 66 -12.07 -4.88 5.62
N GLU A 67 -11.93 -6.18 5.87
CA GLU A 67 -12.31 -6.87 7.12
C GLU A 67 -11.12 -7.02 8.09
N LEU A 68 -9.88 -6.85 7.60
CA LEU A 68 -8.71 -6.83 8.47
C LEU A 68 -8.74 -5.57 9.34
N ARG A 69 -8.64 -5.73 10.67
CA ARG A 69 -8.61 -4.64 11.67
C ARG A 69 -7.27 -4.54 12.41
N PRO A 70 -6.13 -4.47 11.72
CA PRO A 70 -4.81 -4.59 12.37
C PRO A 70 -4.41 -3.34 13.16
N ALA A 71 -5.11 -2.22 12.99
CA ALA A 71 -4.80 -0.93 13.62
C ALA A 71 -6.01 -0.32 14.36
N GLY A 72 -7.05 -1.13 14.64
CA GLY A 72 -8.28 -0.73 15.33
C GLY A 72 -9.55 -1.11 14.57
N GLU A 73 -10.67 -1.19 15.30
CA GLU A 73 -12.00 -1.60 14.80
C GLU A 73 -12.55 -0.70 13.66
N ASP A 74 -12.14 0.56 13.65
CA ASP A 74 -12.55 1.54 12.63
C ASP A 74 -11.44 1.82 11.61
N VAL A 75 -10.37 1.02 11.56
CA VAL A 75 -9.24 1.25 10.66
C VAL A 75 -9.20 0.18 9.58
N ILE A 76 -9.29 0.63 8.33
CA ILE A 76 -9.01 -0.20 7.15
C ILE A 76 -7.56 0.00 6.70
N VAL A 77 -7.01 -1.05 6.11
CA VAL A 77 -5.68 -1.02 5.50
C VAL A 77 -5.75 -1.40 4.03
N ASN A 78 -4.92 -0.78 3.23
CA ASN A 78 -4.62 -1.24 1.87
C ASN A 78 -3.11 -1.43 1.76
N LEU A 79 -2.70 -2.62 1.38
CA LEU A 79 -1.30 -2.99 1.21
C LEU A 79 -1.12 -3.53 -0.21
N SER A 80 -0.18 -2.97 -0.95
CA SER A 80 0.07 -3.33 -2.34
C SER A 80 1.55 -3.29 -2.70
N VAL A 81 1.92 -4.00 -3.77
CA VAL A 81 3.28 -4.08 -4.32
C VAL A 81 3.22 -3.76 -5.81
N TRP A 82 4.18 -2.94 -6.24
CA TRP A 82 4.30 -2.40 -7.58
C TRP A 82 5.73 -2.51 -8.08
N GLN A 83 5.94 -2.56 -9.39
CA GLN A 83 7.27 -2.64 -9.98
C GLN A 83 8.09 -1.37 -9.68
N THR A 84 7.45 -0.20 -9.73
CA THR A 84 8.12 1.09 -9.50
C THR A 84 7.22 2.11 -8.82
N GLN A 85 7.82 3.21 -8.34
CA GLN A 85 7.08 4.35 -7.78
C GLN A 85 6.20 5.03 -8.82
N GLU A 86 6.65 5.11 -10.06
CA GLU A 86 5.91 5.71 -11.18
C GLU A 86 4.65 4.90 -11.51
N ALA A 87 4.74 3.57 -11.55
CA ALA A 87 3.58 2.71 -11.82
C ALA A 87 2.48 2.91 -10.78
N LEU A 88 2.86 2.90 -9.50
CA LEU A 88 1.94 3.20 -8.40
C LEU A 88 1.38 4.63 -8.50
N TRP A 89 2.20 5.62 -8.83
CA TRP A 89 1.75 7.00 -8.96
C TRP A 89 0.74 7.16 -10.10
N ASP A 90 0.99 6.55 -11.25
CA ASP A 90 0.09 6.55 -12.40
C ASP A 90 -1.25 5.91 -12.05
N PHE A 91 -1.24 4.78 -11.33
CA PHE A 91 -2.48 4.20 -10.80
C PHE A 91 -3.19 5.16 -9.83
N ALA A 92 -2.48 5.72 -8.86
CA ALA A 92 -3.10 6.55 -7.82
C ALA A 92 -3.72 7.85 -8.36
N TYR A 93 -3.11 8.46 -9.38
CA TYR A 93 -3.47 9.81 -9.84
C TYR A 93 -3.99 9.90 -11.28
N ARG A 94 -3.85 8.85 -12.09
CA ARG A 94 -4.32 8.84 -13.49
C ARG A 94 -5.36 7.75 -13.80
N SER A 95 -5.88 7.06 -12.78
CA SER A 95 -6.95 6.06 -12.91
C SER A 95 -8.27 6.52 -12.26
N GLY A 96 -9.29 5.66 -12.30
CA GLY A 96 -10.56 5.83 -11.57
C GLY A 96 -10.39 5.98 -10.06
N HIS A 97 -9.25 5.58 -9.49
CA HIS A 97 -8.94 5.77 -8.07
C HIS A 97 -8.92 7.25 -7.64
N LEU A 98 -8.65 8.18 -8.58
CA LEU A 98 -8.64 9.62 -8.30
C LEU A 98 -10.00 10.13 -7.78
N GLU A 99 -11.11 9.54 -8.21
CA GLU A 99 -12.44 9.94 -7.76
C GLU A 99 -12.66 9.62 -6.28
N VAL A 100 -12.24 8.42 -5.83
CA VAL A 100 -12.24 8.03 -4.42
C VAL A 100 -11.35 8.98 -3.62
N MET A 101 -10.16 9.28 -4.13
CA MET A 101 -9.23 10.20 -3.46
C MET A 101 -9.81 11.62 -3.29
N ARG A 102 -10.59 12.12 -4.25
CA ARG A 102 -11.27 13.43 -4.15
C ARG A 102 -12.34 13.46 -3.07
N ARG A 103 -13.08 12.36 -2.93
CA ARG A 103 -14.22 12.23 -2.01
C ARG A 103 -13.86 11.60 -0.66
N ARG A 104 -12.61 11.16 -0.47
CA ARG A 104 -12.11 10.48 0.74
C ARG A 104 -12.53 11.09 2.08
N ARG A 105 -12.74 12.42 2.15
CA ARG A 105 -13.19 13.12 3.36
C ARG A 105 -14.66 12.87 3.73
N GLU A 106 -15.46 12.29 2.84
CA GLU A 106 -16.83 11.86 3.12
C GLU A 106 -16.81 10.60 4.03
N TRP A 107 -15.80 9.75 3.87
CA TRP A 107 -15.76 8.41 4.47
C TRP A 107 -14.69 8.25 5.54
N PHE A 108 -13.59 9.01 5.44
CA PHE A 108 -12.44 8.87 6.34
C PHE A 108 -12.20 10.11 7.20
N GLU A 109 -11.71 9.87 8.41
CA GLU A 109 -11.22 10.94 9.26
C GLU A 109 -9.98 11.61 8.65
N ARG A 110 -9.73 12.84 9.09
CA ARG A 110 -8.51 13.54 8.67
C ARG A 110 -7.33 12.98 9.46
N HIS A 111 -6.34 12.45 8.77
CA HIS A 111 -5.08 12.06 9.39
C HIS A 111 -4.31 13.27 9.90
N VAL A 112 -3.89 13.19 11.18
CA VAL A 112 -3.00 14.16 11.83
C VAL A 112 -1.52 13.77 11.62
N GLU A 113 -1.26 12.48 11.44
CA GLU A 113 0.07 11.90 11.21
C GLU A 113 0.17 11.26 9.80
N ALA A 114 1.35 10.73 9.47
CA ALA A 114 1.53 9.92 8.27
C ALA A 114 0.57 8.72 8.29
N HIS A 115 -0.16 8.53 7.20
CA HIS A 115 -1.15 7.46 7.01
C HIS A 115 -0.83 6.57 5.82
N ALA A 116 0.27 6.88 5.13
CA ALA A 116 0.78 6.16 3.99
C ALA A 116 2.28 5.96 4.17
N VAL A 117 2.79 4.81 3.79
CA VAL A 117 4.22 4.52 3.76
C VAL A 117 4.57 3.71 2.51
N LEU A 118 5.72 4.02 1.93
CA LEU A 118 6.35 3.37 0.78
C LEU A 118 7.72 2.83 1.21
N TRP A 119 8.10 1.66 0.72
CA TRP A 119 9.44 1.10 0.92
C TRP A 119 9.77 0.09 -0.18
N TRP A 120 11.06 -0.12 -0.41
CA TRP A 120 11.53 -1.10 -1.38
C TRP A 120 11.63 -2.48 -0.73
N VAL A 121 11.18 -3.50 -1.46
CA VAL A 121 11.26 -4.91 -1.10
C VAL A 121 11.96 -5.69 -2.21
N PRO A 122 12.68 -6.79 -1.91
CA PRO A 122 13.21 -7.67 -2.94
C PRO A 122 12.09 -8.19 -3.86
N ALA A 123 12.37 -8.37 -5.15
CA ALA A 123 11.36 -8.91 -6.06
C ALA A 123 10.89 -10.31 -5.61
N GLY A 124 9.58 -10.51 -5.61
CA GLY A 124 8.94 -11.73 -5.09
C GLY A 124 8.69 -11.74 -3.58
N HIS A 125 9.15 -10.73 -2.83
CA HIS A 125 8.76 -10.54 -1.44
C HIS A 125 7.36 -9.93 -1.36
N LEU A 126 6.47 -10.60 -0.63
CA LEU A 126 5.13 -10.09 -0.34
C LEU A 126 5.10 -9.65 1.14
N PRO A 127 4.99 -8.34 1.41
CA PRO A 127 5.06 -7.83 2.77
C PRO A 127 3.86 -8.28 3.60
N THR A 128 4.10 -8.49 4.89
CA THR A 128 3.03 -8.74 5.86
C THR A 128 2.43 -7.43 6.36
N VAL A 129 1.24 -7.50 6.95
CA VAL A 129 0.63 -6.35 7.63
C VAL A 129 1.51 -5.86 8.79
N GLU A 130 2.13 -6.79 9.52
CA GLU A 130 3.04 -6.47 10.63
C GLU A 130 4.26 -5.68 10.15
N GLU A 131 4.94 -6.15 9.09
CA GLU A 131 6.05 -5.44 8.46
C GLU A 131 5.62 -4.03 8.02
N ALA A 132 4.46 -3.93 7.37
CA ALA A 132 3.95 -2.67 6.86
C ALA A 132 3.66 -1.66 7.98
N LEU A 133 3.09 -2.12 9.10
CA LEU A 133 2.83 -1.28 10.27
C LEU A 133 4.13 -0.86 10.98
N GLU A 134 5.13 -1.73 11.02
CA GLU A 134 6.48 -1.37 11.52
C GLU A 134 7.08 -0.24 10.69
N ARG A 135 7.00 -0.32 9.34
CA ARG A 135 7.50 0.76 8.45
C ARG A 135 6.76 2.07 8.66
N LEU A 136 5.44 2.01 8.87
CA LEU A 136 4.66 3.20 9.15
C LEU A 136 5.04 3.83 10.50
N ALA A 137 5.27 3.01 11.52
CA ALA A 137 5.72 3.47 12.83
C ALA A 137 7.11 4.14 12.76
N ASP A 138 8.05 3.54 12.02
CA ASP A 138 9.37 4.10 11.77
C ASP A 138 9.29 5.47 11.09
N LEU A 139 8.51 5.59 10.01
CA LEU A 139 8.27 6.86 9.33
C LEU A 139 7.70 7.94 10.25
N ARG A 140 6.77 7.58 11.15
CA ARG A 140 6.18 8.53 12.10
C ARG A 140 7.19 8.99 13.15
N ALA A 141 8.03 8.08 13.64
CA ALA A 141 9.00 8.37 14.70
C ALA A 141 10.22 9.14 14.19
N HIS A 142 10.72 8.80 13.00
CA HIS A 142 12.02 9.26 12.51
C HIS A 142 11.94 10.14 11.26
N GLY A 143 10.76 10.23 10.63
CA GLY A 143 10.59 10.90 9.34
C GLY A 143 11.05 10.04 8.15
N PRO A 144 11.02 10.60 6.92
CA PRO A 144 11.35 9.86 5.71
C PRO A 144 12.80 9.39 5.66
N SER A 145 13.01 8.14 5.25
CA SER A 145 14.32 7.51 5.04
C SER A 145 14.24 6.47 3.91
N PRO A 146 15.38 5.92 3.43
CA PRO A 146 15.35 4.79 2.49
C PRO A 146 14.63 3.55 3.05
N ARG A 147 14.49 3.43 4.38
CA ARG A 147 13.77 2.33 5.05
C ARG A 147 12.25 2.49 4.94
N ALA A 148 11.75 3.73 5.01
CA ALA A 148 10.32 4.05 4.99
C ALA A 148 10.12 5.52 4.58
N PHE A 149 9.32 5.75 3.53
CA PHE A 149 9.10 7.09 2.97
C PHE A 149 7.68 7.29 2.43
N THR A 150 7.39 8.43 1.81
CA THR A 150 6.10 8.72 1.15
C THR A 150 6.36 9.28 -0.25
N PHE A 151 5.30 9.55 -1.04
CA PHE A 151 5.44 10.25 -2.32
C PHE A 151 6.08 11.64 -2.23
N ALA A 152 6.19 12.24 -1.05
CA ALA A 152 6.90 13.51 -0.87
C ALA A 152 8.44 13.36 -0.94
N SER A 153 8.94 12.12 -1.02
CA SER A 153 10.36 11.79 -1.11
C SER A 153 10.57 10.71 -2.18
N SER A 154 11.78 10.64 -2.71
CA SER A 154 12.17 9.59 -3.66
C SER A 154 13.48 8.98 -3.17
N TYR A 155 13.47 7.67 -3.01
CA TYR A 155 14.63 6.85 -2.71
C TYR A 155 14.63 5.70 -3.72
N THR A 156 15.81 5.24 -4.10
CA THR A 156 16.01 4.11 -4.99
C THR A 156 16.10 2.81 -4.20
N ALA A 157 15.83 1.67 -4.87
CA ALA A 157 16.04 0.36 -4.25
C ALA A 157 17.50 0.13 -3.82
N ALA A 158 18.46 0.72 -4.52
CA ALA A 158 19.88 0.64 -4.16
C ALA A 158 20.18 1.38 -2.85
N GLU A 159 19.63 2.59 -2.67
CA GLU A 159 19.76 3.35 -1.42
C GLU A 159 19.10 2.61 -0.24
N ALA A 160 17.94 1.99 -0.46
CA ALA A 160 17.28 1.18 0.55
C ALA A 160 18.13 -0.04 0.97
N ALA A 161 18.72 -0.75 0.00
CA ALA A 161 19.60 -1.88 0.27
C ALA A 161 20.86 -1.48 1.04
N GLN A 162 21.49 -0.36 0.67
CA GLN A 162 22.66 0.18 1.37
C GLN A 162 22.32 0.59 2.81
N HIS A 163 21.14 1.18 3.02
CA HIS A 163 20.69 1.60 4.34
C HIS A 163 20.47 0.42 5.29
N LEU A 164 19.92 -0.69 4.78
CA LEU A 164 19.77 -1.93 5.56
C LEU A 164 21.12 -2.50 5.99
N GLN A 165 22.08 -2.55 5.07
CA GLN A 165 23.44 -3.03 5.36
C GLN A 165 24.15 -2.18 6.43
N ALA A 166 24.04 -0.85 6.34
CA ALA A 166 24.65 0.05 7.32
C ALA A 166 23.99 -0.05 8.71
N GLY A 167 22.69 -0.30 8.78
CA GLY A 167 21.97 -0.52 10.03
C GLY A 167 22.39 -1.82 10.74
N ASP A 168 22.59 -2.89 9.98
CA ASP A 168 23.07 -4.18 10.50
C ASP A 168 24.51 -4.06 11.02
N GLU A 169 25.39 -3.35 10.31
CA GLU A 169 26.78 -3.13 10.74
C GLU A 169 26.89 -2.25 12.00
N ALA A 170 25.98 -1.30 12.20
CA ALA A 170 25.96 -0.45 13.39
C ALA A 170 25.39 -1.15 14.64
N ALA A 171 24.71 -2.29 14.48
CA ALA A 171 24.12 -3.08 15.56
C ALA A 171 25.02 -4.22 16.08
N VAL A 172 26.20 -4.42 15.48
CA VAL A 172 27.23 -5.42 15.85
C VAL A 172 28.32 -4.79 16.70
#